data_AF-N4UZK1-F1
#
_entry.id   AF-N4UZK1-F1
#
_cell.length_a   1.000
_cell.length_b   1.000
_cell.length_c   1.000
_cell.angle_alpha   90.00
_cell.angle_beta   90.00
_cell.angle_gamma   90.00
#
_symmetry.space_group_name_H-M   'P 1'
#
loop_
_entity.id
_entity.type
_entity.pdbx_description
1 polymer ?
#
loop_
_entity_poly.entity_id
_entity_poly.type
_entity_poly.pdbx_seq_one_letter_code
_entity_poly.pdbx_strand_id
1 'polypeptide(L)'
;MGDIVTNSTSRPKVSDPLATFGASAQHAHGTDPLPEDPYVYQVGFGNRFASEAIPGTLPRSCNVPQKVKYNLYSEQLNGSTFVTPRAGLQHAWFYRIFPSAAHGDIMKMPRNADIESRFTSGNDNVEFVPGALCWRAFPMPKPDRPEVDFIQGLKTIVGFGDPTNKEGVAVHVYAANASMQKRAFCSNDGDMLFVPQTGRLDIQTEFGKIMVKPGQIAVIQAGIRFKVDLPDGPARGYIQELFGSRYELPELGPLGSNGLALPRDFEYPVASFDMDQTEWEIVYKLSGKLWSCKQNHTPFDVVAWDGNYVPFKYAAEKFVNAAFTDKDQADPSIYTVLTAKSRIPGVPAADFMFFTPKWLSATNTFRPPYYHRNMATEVVGVVYGEYKGTSRNLEAGGLSFQSSYMPHGETHEAFEHATTSEVKAQRVGEGFLGFMFQISTHCAVTQYALERSGVLEVPPASLWDSMRGHFFEHVDEINEDLRRRGLPLLGNSTRG
;
A
#
# COMPACT_ATOMS: atom_id res chain seq x y z
N MET A 1 -45.61 63.37 13.60
CA MET A 1 -45.38 62.40 14.70
C MET A 1 -44.40 61.37 14.19
N GLY A 2 -43.28 61.19 14.91
CA GLY A 2 -42.36 60.07 14.73
C GLY A 2 -41.07 60.37 13.98
N ASP A 3 -40.22 61.25 14.53
CA ASP A 3 -38.83 61.36 14.11
C ASP A 3 -38.06 60.07 14.43
N ILE A 4 -37.25 59.65 13.45
CA ILE A 4 -36.38 58.48 13.50
C ILE A 4 -35.28 58.77 14.53
N VAL A 5 -35.35 58.11 15.69
CA VAL A 5 -34.25 58.09 16.66
C VAL A 5 -33.16 57.16 16.11
N THR A 6 -32.05 57.75 15.69
CA THR A 6 -30.79 57.05 15.40
C THR A 6 -30.25 56.44 16.68
N ASN A 7 -30.52 55.16 16.92
CA ASN A 7 -29.85 54.43 18.00
C ASN A 7 -28.50 53.94 17.48
N SER A 8 -27.47 54.78 17.64
CA SER A 8 -26.08 54.35 17.62
C SER A 8 -25.81 53.51 18.86
N THR A 9 -26.14 52.23 18.82
CA THR A 9 -25.63 51.29 19.82
C THR A 9 -24.17 51.02 19.50
N SER A 10 -23.31 51.72 20.23
CA SER A 10 -21.90 51.40 20.37
C SER A 10 -21.76 49.91 20.67
N ARG A 11 -21.20 49.14 19.72
CA ARG A 11 -20.66 47.82 20.05
C ARG A 11 -19.67 48.01 21.20
N PRO A 12 -19.76 47.22 22.29
CA PRO A 12 -18.75 47.31 23.33
C PRO A 12 -17.38 47.09 22.67
N LYS A 13 -16.46 48.03 22.90
CA LYS A 13 -15.05 47.85 22.57
C LYS A 13 -14.65 46.50 23.16
N VAL A 14 -14.11 45.62 22.32
CA VAL A 14 -13.47 44.38 22.76
C VAL A 14 -12.50 44.79 23.86
N SER A 15 -12.83 44.44 25.11
CA SER A 15 -11.90 44.57 26.21
C SER A 15 -10.63 43.84 25.82
N ASP A 16 -9.46 44.42 26.10
CA ASP A 16 -8.19 43.69 25.94
C ASP A 16 -8.35 42.28 26.52
N PRO A 17 -7.94 41.24 25.77
CA PRO A 17 -8.12 39.88 26.24
C PRO A 17 -7.47 39.76 27.62
N LEU A 18 -8.29 39.43 28.62
CA LEU A 18 -7.82 39.04 29.95
C LEU A 18 -6.68 38.06 29.73
N ALA A 19 -5.51 38.30 30.33
CA ALA A 19 -4.37 37.40 30.22
C ALA A 19 -4.82 35.99 30.65
N THR A 20 -5.07 35.11 29.68
CA THR A 20 -5.47 33.73 29.95
C THR A 20 -4.19 32.91 30.12
N PHE A 21 -4.10 32.13 31.21
CA PHE A 21 -3.04 31.13 31.41
C PHE A 21 -3.23 29.87 30.54
N GLY A 22 -3.97 29.97 29.43
CA GLY A 22 -4.34 28.85 28.58
C GLY A 22 -4.84 29.29 27.20
N ALA A 23 -4.93 28.32 26.29
CA ALA A 23 -5.39 28.50 24.91
C ALA A 23 -6.33 27.35 24.50
N SER A 24 -7.23 27.62 23.56
CA SER A 24 -8.09 26.62 22.94
C SER A 24 -7.77 26.50 21.45
N ALA A 25 -7.65 25.27 20.96
CA ALA A 25 -7.52 25.02 19.53
C ALA A 25 -8.74 25.60 18.80
N GLN A 26 -8.50 26.32 17.71
CA GLN A 26 -9.58 26.91 16.91
C GLN A 26 -10.18 25.89 15.93
N HIS A 27 -9.41 24.86 15.59
CA HIS A 27 -9.74 23.84 14.59
C HIS A 27 -9.19 22.48 15.04
N ALA A 28 -9.65 21.41 14.41
CA ALA A 28 -9.01 20.11 14.54
C ALA A 28 -7.58 20.15 13.98
N HIS A 29 -6.71 19.28 14.49
CA HIS A 29 -5.35 19.17 13.97
C HIS A 29 -5.36 18.59 12.55
N GLY A 30 -4.61 19.23 11.66
CA GLY A 30 -4.22 18.72 10.35
C GLY A 30 -2.72 18.93 10.16
N THR A 31 -2.17 18.38 9.08
CA THR A 31 -0.76 18.58 8.73
C THR A 31 -0.56 19.89 7.99
N ASP A 32 0.64 20.45 8.14
CA ASP A 32 1.05 21.65 7.41
C ASP A 32 1.72 21.27 6.08
N PRO A 33 1.64 22.13 5.05
CA PRO A 33 2.32 21.90 3.79
C PRO A 33 3.84 21.95 3.96
N LEU A 34 4.54 21.14 3.18
CA LEU A 34 6.00 21.05 3.11
C LEU A 34 6.50 21.43 1.70
N PRO A 35 7.78 21.81 1.52
CA PRO A 35 8.33 22.10 0.20
C PRO A 35 8.13 20.98 -0.83
N GLU A 36 8.25 19.72 -0.39
CA GLU A 36 8.03 18.56 -1.25
C GLU A 36 6.58 18.07 -1.32
N ASP A 37 5.67 18.61 -0.51
CA ASP A 37 4.25 18.26 -0.43
C ASP A 37 3.43 19.51 -0.08
N PRO A 38 2.90 20.24 -1.08
CA PRO A 38 2.26 21.54 -0.86
C PRO A 38 0.85 21.44 -0.27
N TYR A 39 0.38 20.24 0.08
CA TYR A 39 -1.00 20.01 0.51
C TYR A 39 -1.12 19.89 2.02
N VAL A 40 -2.33 20.22 2.51
CA VAL A 40 -2.75 20.06 3.90
C VAL A 40 -3.62 18.81 4.00
N TYR A 41 -3.46 18.05 5.08
CA TYR A 41 -4.23 16.82 5.29
C TYR A 41 -4.94 16.83 6.64
N GLN A 42 -6.10 16.18 6.67
CA GLN A 42 -6.72 15.72 7.91
C GLN A 42 -6.02 14.43 8.35
N VAL A 43 -6.09 14.07 9.64
CA VAL A 43 -5.44 12.86 10.14
C VAL A 43 -6.37 11.94 10.93
N GLY A 44 -6.05 10.65 10.97
CA GLY A 44 -6.72 9.66 11.81
C GLY A 44 -7.40 8.54 11.04
N PHE A 45 -6.76 7.36 11.01
CA PHE A 45 -7.29 6.17 10.37
C PHE A 45 -8.65 5.78 10.94
N GLY A 46 -9.63 5.54 10.06
CA GLY A 46 -10.99 5.11 10.43
C GLY A 46 -11.94 6.23 10.84
N ASN A 47 -11.51 7.50 10.79
CA ASN A 47 -12.38 8.65 11.07
C ASN A 47 -13.55 8.77 10.08
N ARG A 48 -14.57 9.54 10.50
CA ARG A 48 -15.56 10.14 9.61
C ARG A 48 -15.18 11.60 9.41
N PHE A 49 -14.64 11.92 8.25
CA PHE A 49 -14.17 13.24 7.89
C PHE A 49 -15.31 14.08 7.32
N ALA A 50 -15.11 15.40 7.37
CA ALA A 50 -15.97 16.39 6.75
C ALA A 50 -15.07 17.51 6.23
N SER A 51 -15.10 17.76 4.93
CA SER A 51 -14.22 18.72 4.27
C SER A 51 -15.00 19.59 3.29
N GLU A 52 -14.75 20.89 3.30
CA GLU A 52 -15.34 21.85 2.38
C GLU A 52 -14.29 22.85 1.90
N ALA A 53 -14.14 22.99 0.58
CA ALA A 53 -13.26 23.99 -0.01
C ALA A 53 -13.89 25.40 0.08
N ILE A 54 -15.22 25.46 0.08
CA ILE A 54 -15.99 26.70 0.21
C ILE A 54 -16.81 26.65 1.51
N PRO A 55 -16.63 27.60 2.44
CA PRO A 55 -17.28 27.56 3.75
C PRO A 55 -18.81 27.44 3.70
N GLY A 56 -19.34 26.57 4.57
CA GLY A 56 -20.75 26.27 4.73
C GLY A 56 -21.40 25.61 3.52
N THR A 57 -20.65 24.84 2.72
CA THR A 57 -21.17 24.06 1.58
C THR A 57 -21.79 22.76 2.06
N LEU A 58 -21.22 22.12 3.08
CA LEU A 58 -21.80 20.93 3.68
C LEU A 58 -23.21 21.23 4.20
N PRO A 59 -24.24 20.47 3.80
CA PRO A 59 -25.58 20.64 4.33
C PRO A 59 -25.65 20.37 5.82
N ARG A 60 -26.61 21.01 6.49
CA ARG A 60 -26.85 20.85 7.92
C ARG A 60 -27.97 19.85 8.15
N SER A 61 -27.74 18.89 9.05
CA SER A 61 -28.75 17.93 9.53
C SER A 61 -29.41 17.03 8.47
N CYS A 62 -28.84 16.95 7.26
CA CYS A 62 -29.27 16.04 6.18
C CYS A 62 -28.13 15.88 5.15
N ASN A 63 -28.18 14.84 4.32
CA ASN A 63 -27.20 14.63 3.23
C ASN A 63 -27.76 14.98 1.84
N VAL A 64 -29.10 14.96 1.71
CA VAL A 64 -29.84 15.19 0.47
C VAL A 64 -30.86 16.32 0.65
N PRO A 65 -30.43 17.57 0.92
CA PRO A 65 -31.36 18.69 0.95
C PRO A 65 -32.00 18.86 -0.43
N GLN A 66 -33.24 19.37 -0.48
CA GLN A 66 -33.90 19.70 -1.75
C GLN A 66 -33.05 20.64 -2.62
N LYS A 67 -32.28 21.53 -1.99
CA LYS A 67 -31.36 22.46 -2.63
C LYS A 67 -30.05 22.48 -1.85
N VAL A 68 -29.01 21.84 -2.38
CA VAL A 68 -27.65 22.00 -1.88
C VAL A 68 -27.21 23.45 -2.14
N LYS A 69 -26.38 24.01 -1.26
CA LYS A 69 -25.80 25.34 -1.47
C LYS A 69 -25.10 25.39 -2.84
N TYR A 70 -25.24 26.52 -3.54
CA TYR A 70 -24.75 26.73 -4.91
C TYR A 70 -25.36 25.80 -5.98
N ASN A 71 -26.47 25.10 -5.67
CA ASN A 71 -27.09 24.13 -6.57
C ASN A 71 -26.17 22.97 -6.95
N LEU A 72 -25.24 22.60 -6.07
CA LEU A 72 -24.43 21.39 -6.24
C LEU A 72 -25.32 20.14 -6.22
N TYR A 73 -24.80 19.05 -6.79
CA TYR A 73 -25.44 17.74 -6.75
C TYR A 73 -24.94 16.97 -5.52
N SER A 74 -25.88 16.42 -4.74
CA SER A 74 -25.58 15.40 -3.74
C SER A 74 -25.37 14.06 -4.45
N GLU A 75 -24.21 13.44 -4.25
CA GLU A 75 -23.88 12.12 -4.78
C GLU A 75 -23.30 11.26 -3.65
N GLN A 76 -23.60 9.96 -3.64
CA GLN A 76 -23.05 9.06 -2.64
C GLN A 76 -22.22 7.97 -3.31
N LEU A 77 -20.99 7.78 -2.83
CA LEU A 77 -20.16 6.61 -3.12
C LEU A 77 -20.22 5.65 -1.94
N ASN A 78 -20.65 4.42 -2.18
CA ASN A 78 -20.71 3.36 -1.17
C ASN A 78 -19.58 2.36 -1.43
N GLY A 79 -18.60 2.30 -0.53
CA GLY A 79 -17.51 1.31 -0.55
C GLY A 79 -17.88 -0.02 0.10
N SER A 80 -18.99 -0.05 0.85
CA SER A 80 -19.57 -1.26 1.46
C SER A 80 -21.05 -1.39 1.14
N THR A 81 -21.65 -2.55 1.40
CA THR A 81 -23.11 -2.72 1.28
C THR A 81 -23.86 -1.89 2.34
N PHE A 82 -25.09 -1.46 2.04
CA PHE A 82 -25.89 -0.63 2.94
C PHE A 82 -26.18 -1.25 4.32
N VAL A 83 -26.19 -2.58 4.42
CA VAL A 83 -26.48 -3.33 5.65
C VAL A 83 -25.22 -3.77 6.40
N THR A 84 -24.03 -3.34 5.96
CA THR A 84 -22.78 -3.63 6.65
C THR A 84 -22.83 -3.09 8.09
N PRO A 85 -22.35 -3.83 9.11
CA PRO A 85 -22.27 -3.33 10.47
C PRO A 85 -21.53 -1.99 10.51
N ARG A 86 -21.89 -1.11 11.46
CA ARG A 86 -21.37 0.27 11.50
C ARG A 86 -19.83 0.37 11.52
N ALA A 87 -19.14 -0.59 12.13
CA ALA A 87 -17.67 -0.68 12.14
C ALA A 87 -17.07 -1.05 10.76
N GLY A 88 -17.84 -1.76 9.94
CA GLY A 88 -17.50 -2.13 8.57
C GLY A 88 -17.99 -1.13 7.51
N LEU A 89 -18.94 -0.25 7.86
CA LEU A 89 -19.62 0.62 6.91
C LEU A 89 -18.66 1.69 6.34
N GLN A 90 -18.53 1.73 5.02
CA GLN A 90 -17.70 2.69 4.28
C GLN A 90 -18.55 3.41 3.22
N HIS A 91 -18.64 4.72 3.34
CA HIS A 91 -19.29 5.58 2.34
C HIS A 91 -18.70 6.99 2.35
N ALA A 92 -18.97 7.74 1.29
CA ALA A 92 -18.75 9.16 1.20
C ALA A 92 -19.92 9.85 0.49
N TRP A 93 -20.27 11.03 0.97
CA TRP A 93 -21.15 11.97 0.29
C TRP A 93 -20.31 13.05 -0.39
N PHE A 94 -20.66 13.36 -1.64
CA PHE A 94 -20.07 14.41 -2.44
C PHE A 94 -21.12 15.49 -2.69
N TYR A 95 -20.66 16.74 -2.67
CA TYR A 95 -21.41 17.91 -3.11
C TYR A 95 -20.62 18.53 -4.27
N ARG A 96 -21.00 18.15 -5.49
CA ARG A 96 -20.20 18.33 -6.71
C ARG A 96 -20.91 19.15 -7.78
N ILE A 97 -20.15 19.73 -8.71
CA ILE A 97 -20.66 20.63 -9.76
C ILE A 97 -21.50 19.86 -10.79
N PHE A 98 -21.00 18.74 -11.29
CA PHE A 98 -21.69 17.82 -12.20
C PHE A 98 -21.77 16.44 -11.55
N PRO A 99 -22.92 15.73 -11.63
CA PRO A 99 -23.00 14.38 -11.11
C PRO A 99 -22.14 13.43 -11.97
N SER A 100 -21.52 12.42 -11.35
CA SER A 100 -20.69 11.42 -12.02
C SER A 100 -21.40 10.68 -13.14
N ALA A 101 -22.74 10.63 -13.10
CA ALA A 101 -23.59 10.05 -14.14
C ALA A 101 -23.62 10.85 -15.46
N ALA A 102 -23.14 12.09 -15.48
CA ALA A 102 -23.12 12.95 -16.65
C ALA A 102 -21.92 12.65 -17.58
N HIS A 103 -21.88 11.47 -18.19
CA HIS A 103 -20.83 11.10 -19.14
C HIS A 103 -21.42 10.58 -20.47
N GLY A 104 -20.60 10.57 -21.52
CA GLY A 104 -20.94 9.94 -22.80
C GLY A 104 -20.87 8.42 -22.74
N ASP A 105 -21.04 7.74 -23.88
CA ASP A 105 -21.04 6.29 -23.94
C ASP A 105 -19.73 5.67 -23.45
N ILE A 106 -19.85 4.59 -22.66
CA ILE A 106 -18.71 3.81 -22.18
C ILE A 106 -18.35 2.78 -23.24
N MET A 107 -17.15 2.91 -23.80
CA MET A 107 -16.65 2.08 -24.88
C MET A 107 -15.50 1.20 -24.40
N LYS A 108 -15.43 -0.03 -24.91
CA LYS A 108 -14.34 -0.95 -24.59
C LYS A 108 -13.04 -0.47 -25.23
N MET A 109 -11.97 -0.38 -24.45
CA MET A 109 -10.64 -0.07 -24.98
C MET A 109 -9.97 -1.32 -25.57
N PRO A 110 -8.97 -1.15 -26.46
CA PRO A 110 -8.10 -2.25 -26.87
C PRO A 110 -7.53 -3.00 -25.67
N ARG A 111 -7.39 -4.32 -25.79
CA ARG A 111 -6.85 -5.16 -24.72
C ARG A 111 -5.41 -4.74 -24.41
N ASN A 112 -5.14 -4.34 -23.17
CA ASN A 112 -3.79 -4.28 -22.66
C ASN A 112 -3.34 -5.69 -22.27
N ALA A 113 -2.32 -6.22 -22.95
CA ALA A 113 -1.81 -7.58 -22.71
C ALA A 113 -1.00 -7.70 -21.41
N ASP A 114 -0.71 -6.59 -20.75
CA ASP A 114 0.11 -6.55 -19.54
C ASP A 114 -0.69 -6.34 -18.26
N ILE A 115 -2.01 -6.13 -18.38
CA ILE A 115 -2.91 -6.05 -17.22
C ILE A 115 -3.68 -7.37 -17.13
N GLU A 116 -3.52 -8.06 -16.01
CA GLU A 116 -4.27 -9.27 -15.68
C GLU A 116 -4.98 -9.11 -14.34
N SER A 117 -6.13 -9.76 -14.19
CA SER A 117 -6.89 -9.72 -12.93
C SER A 117 -7.56 -11.04 -12.58
N ARG A 118 -7.41 -12.06 -13.42
CA ARG A 118 -7.93 -13.40 -13.17
C ARG A 118 -6.77 -14.37 -13.03
N PHE A 119 -6.58 -14.90 -11.85
CA PHE A 119 -5.42 -15.73 -11.51
C PHE A 119 -5.86 -17.16 -11.18
N THR A 120 -6.48 -17.79 -12.18
CA THR A 120 -6.96 -19.18 -12.10
C THR A 120 -6.25 -20.02 -13.16
N SER A 121 -6.18 -21.33 -12.95
CA SER A 121 -5.51 -22.27 -13.87
C SER A 121 -6.12 -22.32 -15.29
N GLY A 122 -7.32 -21.77 -15.48
CA GLY A 122 -7.94 -21.61 -16.80
C GLY A 122 -7.59 -20.30 -17.51
N ASN A 123 -6.63 -19.52 -17.00
CA ASN A 123 -6.11 -18.35 -17.67
C ASN A 123 -4.71 -18.64 -18.25
N ASP A 124 -4.62 -18.80 -19.57
CA ASP A 124 -3.36 -19.13 -20.26
C ASP A 124 -2.27 -18.06 -20.08
N ASN A 125 -2.63 -16.85 -19.65
CA ASN A 125 -1.71 -15.73 -19.42
C ASN A 125 -1.05 -15.73 -18.04
N VAL A 126 -1.31 -16.72 -17.19
CA VAL A 126 -0.67 -16.86 -15.88
C VAL A 126 -0.20 -18.30 -15.66
N GLU A 127 0.81 -18.47 -14.82
CA GLU A 127 1.39 -19.77 -14.48
C GLU A 127 1.64 -19.87 -12.97
N PHE A 128 1.43 -21.06 -12.40
CA PHE A 128 1.78 -21.34 -11.00
C PHE A 128 3.19 -21.90 -10.94
N VAL A 129 4.16 -21.04 -10.64
CA VAL A 129 5.58 -21.42 -10.65
C VAL A 129 6.03 -21.85 -9.26
N PRO A 130 6.56 -23.09 -9.10
CA PRO A 130 7.20 -23.48 -7.85
C PRO A 130 8.58 -22.82 -7.73
N GLY A 131 8.94 -22.46 -6.50
CA GLY A 131 10.26 -21.92 -6.16
C GLY A 131 10.34 -20.39 -6.09
N ALA A 132 11.55 -19.89 -6.20
CA ALA A 132 11.90 -18.49 -6.05
C ALA A 132 12.06 -17.81 -7.42
N LEU A 133 11.56 -16.59 -7.55
CA LEU A 133 11.83 -15.71 -8.69
C LEU A 133 12.35 -14.36 -8.18
N CYS A 134 13.22 -13.71 -8.94
CA CYS A 134 13.72 -12.38 -8.63
C CYS A 134 13.69 -11.52 -9.88
N TRP A 135 13.01 -10.39 -9.84
CA TRP A 135 13.09 -9.36 -10.87
C TRP A 135 14.01 -8.26 -10.37
N ARG A 136 15.04 -7.94 -11.16
CA ARG A 136 15.82 -6.70 -11.00
C ARG A 136 14.94 -5.46 -11.23
N ALA A 137 15.52 -4.27 -11.12
CA ALA A 137 14.79 -3.03 -11.30
C ALA A 137 14.00 -3.01 -12.62
N PHE A 138 12.67 -2.93 -12.54
CA PHE A 138 11.82 -2.90 -13.74
C PHE A 138 12.16 -1.69 -14.61
N PRO A 139 12.20 -1.84 -15.95
CA PRO A 139 12.67 -0.79 -16.83
C PRO A 139 11.76 0.45 -16.81
N MET A 140 12.38 1.62 -16.81
CA MET A 140 11.68 2.89 -17.06
C MET A 140 11.39 3.06 -18.56
N PRO A 141 10.25 3.66 -18.95
CA PRO A 141 10.04 4.12 -20.31
C PRO A 141 11.18 5.05 -20.71
N LYS A 142 11.80 4.80 -21.87
CA LYS A 142 12.93 5.61 -22.32
C LYS A 142 12.45 7.03 -22.67
N PRO A 143 13.25 8.09 -22.42
CA PRO A 143 12.88 9.46 -22.74
C PRO A 143 12.70 9.74 -24.25
N ASP A 144 13.30 8.92 -25.12
CA ASP A 144 13.29 9.05 -26.59
C ASP A 144 12.14 8.26 -27.27
N ARG A 145 11.26 7.66 -26.46
CA ARG A 145 10.12 6.82 -26.87
C ARG A 145 8.80 7.54 -26.55
N PRO A 146 7.66 7.12 -27.13
CA PRO A 146 6.39 7.82 -26.92
C PRO A 146 6.07 8.01 -25.44
N GLU A 147 5.30 9.06 -25.14
CA GLU A 147 4.78 9.34 -23.81
C GLU A 147 3.97 8.14 -23.29
N VAL A 148 4.27 7.73 -22.05
CA VAL A 148 3.64 6.66 -21.31
C VAL A 148 3.17 7.24 -19.98
N ASP A 149 1.86 7.36 -19.83
CA ASP A 149 1.25 7.75 -18.57
C ASP A 149 1.11 6.56 -17.60
N PHE A 150 0.58 6.84 -16.42
CA PHE A 150 0.35 5.84 -15.38
C PHE A 150 -0.46 4.63 -15.85
N ILE A 151 -1.55 4.84 -16.61
CA ILE A 151 -2.46 3.76 -17.04
C ILE A 151 -1.74 2.86 -18.05
N GLN A 152 -1.01 3.48 -18.99
CA GLN A 152 -0.25 2.77 -20.02
C GLN A 152 0.97 2.02 -19.44
N GLY A 153 1.56 2.59 -18.39
CA GLY A 153 2.72 2.05 -17.68
C GLY A 153 2.41 0.92 -16.71
N LEU A 154 1.14 0.59 -16.49
CA LEU A 154 0.72 -0.43 -15.53
C LEU A 154 0.94 -1.85 -16.07
N LYS A 155 1.66 -2.68 -15.32
CA LYS A 155 2.00 -4.08 -15.65
C LYS A 155 1.74 -4.99 -14.45
N THR A 156 0.92 -6.01 -14.61
CA THR A 156 0.62 -7.00 -13.57
C THR A 156 1.72 -8.05 -13.50
N ILE A 157 2.20 -8.33 -12.29
CA ILE A 157 3.30 -9.27 -12.03
C ILE A 157 2.81 -10.61 -11.51
N VAL A 158 2.02 -10.58 -10.44
CA VAL A 158 1.59 -11.76 -9.69
C VAL A 158 0.25 -11.49 -9.04
N GLY A 159 -0.56 -12.51 -8.80
CA GLY A 159 -1.81 -12.36 -8.07
C GLY A 159 -2.52 -13.67 -7.80
N PHE A 160 -3.66 -13.58 -7.12
CA PHE A 160 -4.59 -14.68 -6.92
C PHE A 160 -6.02 -14.18 -7.03
N GLY A 161 -6.97 -15.08 -7.32
CA GLY A 161 -8.40 -14.77 -7.31
C GLY A 161 -8.91 -14.09 -8.58
N ASP A 162 -10.06 -13.43 -8.45
CA ASP A 162 -10.81 -12.80 -9.53
C ASP A 162 -11.71 -11.67 -8.97
N PRO A 163 -11.63 -10.44 -9.50
CA PRO A 163 -12.44 -9.31 -9.03
C PRO A 163 -13.94 -9.52 -9.19
N THR A 164 -14.39 -10.36 -10.14
CA THR A 164 -15.82 -10.71 -10.30
C THR A 164 -16.34 -11.53 -9.13
N ASN A 165 -15.46 -12.30 -8.48
CA ASN A 165 -15.78 -13.01 -7.25
C ASN A 165 -15.62 -12.12 -6.01
N LYS A 166 -15.13 -10.87 -6.14
CA LYS A 166 -14.77 -10.01 -5.01
C LYS A 166 -13.85 -10.74 -4.02
N GLU A 167 -12.81 -11.36 -4.57
CA GLU A 167 -11.80 -12.09 -3.81
C GLU A 167 -10.49 -12.13 -4.60
N GLY A 168 -9.39 -11.74 -3.95
CA GLY A 168 -8.07 -11.82 -4.56
C GLY A 168 -7.21 -10.58 -4.36
N VAL A 169 -6.02 -10.65 -4.92
CA VAL A 169 -5.06 -9.55 -5.00
C VAL A 169 -4.35 -9.63 -6.35
N ALA A 170 -4.03 -8.48 -6.94
CA ALA A 170 -3.04 -8.35 -7.98
C ALA A 170 -1.88 -7.44 -7.52
N VAL A 171 -0.66 -7.81 -7.82
CA VAL A 171 0.53 -6.97 -7.65
C VAL A 171 0.92 -6.45 -9.01
N HIS A 172 1.01 -5.13 -9.12
CA HIS A 172 1.42 -4.42 -10.34
C HIS A 172 2.72 -3.66 -10.09
N VAL A 173 3.42 -3.40 -11.19
CA VAL A 173 4.44 -2.35 -11.29
C VAL A 173 3.90 -1.30 -12.23
N TYR A 174 4.10 -0.03 -11.90
CA TYR A 174 3.91 1.07 -12.85
C TYR A 174 5.27 1.68 -13.19
N ALA A 175 5.43 2.07 -14.45
CA ALA A 175 6.55 2.89 -14.89
C ALA A 175 6.07 3.86 -15.97
N ALA A 176 6.18 5.16 -15.71
CA ALA A 176 5.61 6.23 -16.53
C ALA A 176 6.64 7.35 -16.75
N ASN A 177 6.58 8.02 -17.90
CA ASN A 177 7.42 9.19 -18.23
C ASN A 177 6.62 10.47 -18.52
N ALA A 178 5.29 10.41 -18.46
CA ALA A 178 4.40 11.54 -18.68
C ALA A 178 3.26 11.59 -17.65
N SER A 179 2.87 12.80 -17.25
CA SER A 179 1.67 13.04 -16.44
C SER A 179 0.41 12.67 -17.21
N MET A 180 -0.60 12.16 -16.50
CA MET A 180 -1.94 12.03 -17.04
C MET A 180 -2.49 13.43 -17.38
N GLN A 181 -2.90 13.65 -18.63
CA GLN A 181 -3.45 14.93 -19.08
C GLN A 181 -4.94 15.04 -18.68
N LYS A 182 -5.83 15.42 -19.60
CA LYS A 182 -7.29 15.49 -19.37
C LYS A 182 -7.91 14.09 -19.38
N ARG A 183 -7.42 13.22 -18.50
CA ARG A 183 -7.95 11.89 -18.27
C ARG A 183 -7.83 11.47 -16.82
N ALA A 184 -8.77 10.66 -16.37
CA ALA A 184 -8.77 10.06 -15.03
C ALA A 184 -8.91 8.54 -15.12
N PHE A 185 -8.43 7.85 -14.11
CA PHE A 185 -8.56 6.41 -13.94
C PHE A 185 -9.45 6.09 -12.74
N CYS A 186 -10.21 5.01 -12.84
CA CYS A 186 -11.04 4.48 -11.77
C CYS A 186 -10.98 2.94 -11.83
N SER A 187 -10.48 2.29 -10.78
CA SER A 187 -10.60 0.83 -10.66
C SER A 187 -11.93 0.47 -10.01
N ASN A 188 -12.76 -0.29 -10.71
CA ASN A 188 -13.97 -0.91 -10.16
C ASN A 188 -13.68 -2.31 -9.57
N ASP A 189 -12.46 -2.81 -9.77
CA ASP A 189 -12.04 -4.14 -9.37
C ASP A 189 -11.63 -4.19 -7.90
N GLY A 190 -10.93 -3.17 -7.42
CA GLY A 190 -10.34 -3.19 -6.08
C GLY A 190 -9.69 -1.89 -5.63
N ASP A 191 -9.34 -1.88 -4.33
CA ASP A 191 -8.56 -0.81 -3.71
C ASP A 191 -7.09 -0.92 -4.15
N MET A 192 -6.44 0.20 -4.48
CA MET A 192 -5.05 0.24 -4.95
C MET A 192 -4.13 0.87 -3.89
N LEU A 193 -3.23 0.06 -3.32
CA LEU A 193 -2.14 0.51 -2.43
C LEU A 193 -0.88 0.77 -3.24
N PHE A 194 -0.49 2.04 -3.37
CA PHE A 194 0.69 2.54 -4.06
C PHE A 194 1.90 2.53 -3.14
N VAL A 195 3.04 2.08 -3.67
CA VAL A 195 4.37 2.18 -3.05
C VAL A 195 5.32 2.82 -4.06
N PRO A 196 5.47 4.16 -4.08
CA PRO A 196 6.42 4.83 -4.98
C PRO A 196 7.86 4.44 -4.68
N GLN A 197 8.66 4.26 -5.74
CA GLN A 197 10.05 3.86 -5.65
C GLN A 197 10.98 4.92 -6.25
N THR A 198 10.65 5.44 -7.44
CA THR A 198 11.35 6.55 -8.10
C THR A 198 10.33 7.64 -8.46
N GLY A 199 10.68 8.89 -8.16
CA GLY A 199 9.83 10.06 -8.42
C GLY A 199 8.65 10.19 -7.45
N ARG A 200 8.24 11.42 -7.15
CA ARG A 200 6.98 11.68 -6.47
C ARG A 200 5.80 11.48 -7.42
N LEU A 201 4.66 11.10 -6.85
CA LEU A 201 3.35 11.13 -7.50
C LEU A 201 2.53 12.27 -6.91
N ASP A 202 2.04 13.18 -7.75
CA ASP A 202 0.99 14.12 -7.37
C ASP A 202 -0.36 13.55 -7.83
N ILE A 203 -1.09 12.96 -6.89
CA ILE A 203 -2.33 12.24 -7.15
C ILE A 203 -3.50 13.16 -6.86
N GLN A 204 -4.23 13.55 -7.89
CA GLN A 204 -5.48 14.28 -7.73
C GLN A 204 -6.65 13.29 -7.74
N THR A 205 -7.45 13.31 -6.68
CA THR A 205 -8.64 12.47 -6.50
C THR A 205 -9.90 13.33 -6.41
N GLU A 206 -11.08 12.71 -6.46
CA GLU A 206 -12.35 13.39 -6.17
C GLU A 206 -12.42 14.00 -4.76
N PHE A 207 -11.60 13.54 -3.81
CA PHE A 207 -11.57 14.04 -2.44
C PHE A 207 -10.59 15.21 -2.23
N GLY A 208 -9.71 15.44 -3.20
CA GLY A 208 -8.59 16.37 -3.09
C GLY A 208 -7.27 15.75 -3.55
N LYS A 209 -6.17 16.43 -3.24
CA LYS A 209 -4.84 16.09 -3.77
C LYS A 209 -3.98 15.39 -2.71
N ILE A 210 -3.16 14.44 -3.15
CA ILE A 210 -2.25 13.66 -2.33
C ILE A 210 -0.89 13.60 -3.04
N MET A 211 0.13 14.21 -2.44
CA MET A 211 1.52 14.03 -2.85
C MET A 211 2.10 12.80 -2.16
N VAL A 212 2.69 11.88 -2.89
CA VAL A 212 3.27 10.64 -2.35
C VAL A 212 4.68 10.48 -2.86
N LYS A 213 5.66 10.46 -1.94
CA LYS A 213 7.08 10.27 -2.27
C LYS A 213 7.56 8.84 -1.94
N PRO A 214 8.71 8.39 -2.50
CA PRO A 214 9.35 7.17 -2.04
C PRO A 214 9.55 7.20 -0.51
N GLY A 215 9.21 6.10 0.15
CA GLY A 215 9.13 6.04 1.62
C GLY A 215 7.72 6.30 2.19
N GLN A 216 6.75 6.62 1.34
CA GLN A 216 5.34 6.72 1.70
C GLN A 216 4.52 5.68 0.92
N ILE A 217 3.32 5.39 1.41
CA ILE A 217 2.27 4.71 0.64
C ILE A 217 1.09 5.63 0.45
N ALA A 218 0.25 5.31 -0.55
CA ALA A 218 -1.11 5.81 -0.61
C ALA A 218 -2.09 4.70 -0.96
N VAL A 219 -3.32 4.81 -0.49
CA VAL A 219 -4.42 3.90 -0.84
C VAL A 219 -5.51 4.71 -1.52
N ILE A 220 -5.92 4.28 -2.71
CA ILE A 220 -7.08 4.80 -3.43
C ILE A 220 -8.06 3.65 -3.57
N GLN A 221 -9.21 3.80 -2.93
CA GLN A 221 -10.21 2.75 -2.90
C GLN A 221 -10.99 2.62 -4.22
N ALA A 222 -11.60 1.45 -4.42
CA ALA A 222 -12.37 1.16 -5.62
C ALA A 222 -13.47 2.20 -5.90
N GLY A 223 -13.68 2.51 -7.18
CA GLY A 223 -14.70 3.47 -7.62
C GLY A 223 -14.28 4.94 -7.53
N ILE A 224 -13.19 5.27 -6.85
CA ILE A 224 -12.68 6.65 -6.75
C ILE A 224 -11.92 7.00 -8.02
N ARG A 225 -12.30 8.11 -8.67
CA ARG A 225 -11.58 8.65 -9.83
C ARG A 225 -10.34 9.39 -9.37
N PHE A 226 -9.22 9.14 -10.04
CA PHE A 226 -7.97 9.84 -9.79
C PHE A 226 -7.15 10.05 -11.08
N LYS A 227 -6.24 11.02 -11.05
CA LYS A 227 -5.18 11.19 -12.04
C LYS A 227 -3.84 11.28 -11.34
N VAL A 228 -2.77 10.96 -12.07
CA VAL A 228 -1.39 10.96 -11.57
C VAL A 228 -0.55 11.92 -12.39
N ASP A 229 -0.07 12.98 -11.74
CA ASP A 229 0.92 13.91 -12.26
C ASP A 229 2.32 13.54 -11.74
N LEU A 230 3.34 13.78 -12.58
CA LEU A 230 4.74 13.38 -12.32
C LEU A 230 5.64 14.63 -12.13
N PRO A 231 5.63 15.27 -10.95
CA PRO A 231 6.31 16.55 -10.73
C PRO A 231 7.84 16.48 -10.86
N ASP A 232 8.44 15.29 -10.73
CA ASP A 232 9.89 15.06 -10.83
C ASP A 232 10.31 14.48 -12.19
N GLY A 233 9.38 14.35 -13.14
CA GLY A 233 9.59 13.58 -14.37
C GLY A 233 9.32 12.08 -14.18
N PRO A 234 10.00 11.18 -14.91
CA PRO A 234 9.63 9.77 -14.94
C PRO A 234 9.56 9.11 -13.55
N ALA A 235 8.50 8.32 -13.31
CA ALA A 235 8.23 7.66 -12.04
C ALA A 235 8.01 6.15 -12.18
N ARG A 236 8.39 5.40 -11.14
CA ARG A 236 8.15 3.95 -11.02
C ARG A 236 7.83 3.57 -9.59
N GLY A 237 7.01 2.55 -9.44
CA GLY A 237 6.73 1.94 -8.15
C GLY A 237 5.83 0.72 -8.29
N TYR A 238 5.27 0.33 -7.17
CA TYR A 238 4.50 -0.90 -7.01
C TYR A 238 3.07 -0.58 -6.61
N ILE A 239 2.15 -1.48 -6.94
CA ILE A 239 0.77 -1.42 -6.48
C ILE A 239 0.33 -2.80 -6.02
N GLN A 240 -0.32 -2.88 -4.87
CA GLN A 240 -1.17 -4.02 -4.53
C GLN A 240 -2.62 -3.59 -4.75
N GLU A 241 -3.32 -4.26 -5.66
CA GLU A 241 -4.75 -4.08 -5.93
C GLU A 241 -5.53 -5.19 -5.22
N LEU A 242 -6.44 -4.83 -4.32
CA LEU A 242 -7.17 -5.75 -3.44
C LEU A 242 -8.62 -5.94 -3.92
N PHE A 243 -9.01 -7.18 -4.21
CA PHE A 243 -10.35 -7.50 -4.71
C PHE A 243 -11.31 -7.88 -3.58
N GLY A 244 -12.31 -7.03 -3.33
CA GLY A 244 -13.47 -7.39 -2.49
C GLY A 244 -13.23 -7.41 -0.98
N SER A 245 -12.11 -6.87 -0.53
CA SER A 245 -11.84 -6.56 0.87
C SER A 245 -11.40 -5.10 0.98
N ARG A 246 -10.92 -4.69 2.16
CA ARG A 246 -10.40 -3.34 2.41
C ARG A 246 -9.14 -3.42 3.26
N TYR A 247 -8.30 -2.40 3.14
CA TYR A 247 -7.15 -2.24 4.03
C TYR A 247 -7.62 -1.78 5.42
N GLU A 248 -7.16 -2.48 6.45
CA GLU A 248 -7.39 -2.21 7.87
C GLU A 248 -6.04 -2.17 8.61
N LEU A 249 -6.00 -1.53 9.78
CA LEU A 249 -4.89 -1.72 10.70
C LEU A 249 -4.92 -3.15 11.28
N PRO A 250 -3.77 -3.78 11.53
CA PRO A 250 -3.75 -5.11 12.13
C PRO A 250 -4.28 -5.07 13.57
N GLU A 251 -4.91 -6.18 13.99
CA GLU A 251 -5.23 -6.39 15.40
C GLU A 251 -3.92 -6.45 16.21
N LEU A 252 -3.80 -5.61 17.24
CA LEU A 252 -2.56 -5.46 18.00
C LEU A 252 -2.33 -6.57 19.04
N GLY A 253 -3.38 -7.30 19.41
CA GLY A 253 -3.29 -8.39 20.38
C GLY A 253 -2.56 -7.97 21.67
N PRO A 254 -1.53 -8.71 22.11
CA PRO A 254 -0.76 -8.37 23.31
C PRO A 254 0.00 -7.03 23.28
N LEU A 255 0.20 -6.39 22.12
CA LEU A 255 0.76 -5.03 22.07
C LEU A 255 -0.18 -4.00 22.71
N GLY A 256 -1.47 -4.32 22.81
CA GLY A 256 -2.47 -3.47 23.44
C GLY A 256 -2.98 -2.40 22.48
N SER A 257 -2.85 -1.13 22.84
CA SER A 257 -3.47 0.00 22.13
C SER A 257 -2.50 0.87 21.34
N ASN A 258 -1.20 0.54 21.29
CA ASN A 258 -0.17 1.36 20.66
C ASN A 258 0.92 0.50 20.01
N GLY A 259 1.59 1.06 19.00
CA GLY A 259 2.66 0.41 18.25
C GLY A 259 2.32 0.29 16.77
N LEU A 260 3.29 -0.18 15.97
CA LEU A 260 3.15 -0.36 14.52
C LEU A 260 2.80 0.96 13.82
N ALA A 261 1.81 0.96 12.93
CA ALA A 261 1.29 2.16 12.29
C ALA A 261 0.23 2.82 13.18
N LEU A 262 0.56 3.96 13.79
CA LEU A 262 -0.39 4.66 14.65
C LEU A 262 -1.53 5.28 13.80
N PRO A 263 -2.79 5.18 14.22
CA PRO A 263 -3.93 5.71 13.47
C PRO A 263 -3.79 7.21 13.13
N ARG A 264 -3.22 8.01 14.03
CA ARG A 264 -3.07 9.47 13.85
C ARG A 264 -2.10 9.87 12.73
N ASP A 265 -1.31 8.94 12.23
CA ASP A 265 -0.23 9.22 11.28
C ASP A 265 -0.66 9.01 9.82
N PHE A 266 -1.89 8.52 9.61
CA PHE A 266 -2.56 8.43 8.32
C PHE A 266 -3.18 9.77 7.94
N GLU A 267 -2.80 10.26 6.78
CA GLU A 267 -3.16 11.59 6.25
C GLU A 267 -4.19 11.44 5.12
N TYR A 268 -5.24 12.25 5.18
CA TYR A 268 -6.39 12.26 4.27
C TYR A 268 -6.52 13.63 3.62
N PRO A 269 -6.78 13.73 2.30
CA PRO A 269 -6.83 15.01 1.61
C PRO A 269 -7.92 15.92 2.18
N VAL A 270 -7.79 17.21 1.95
CA VAL A 270 -8.89 18.17 2.11
C VAL A 270 -9.55 18.43 0.75
N ALA A 271 -10.84 18.78 0.76
CA ALA A 271 -11.61 19.06 -0.44
C ALA A 271 -10.88 20.08 -1.35
N SER A 272 -10.73 19.72 -2.61
CA SER A 272 -10.17 20.56 -3.68
C SER A 272 -10.96 20.27 -4.94
N PHE A 273 -11.32 21.31 -5.68
CA PHE A 273 -12.11 21.17 -6.90
C PHE A 273 -11.55 22.06 -8.01
N ASP A 274 -11.74 21.60 -9.24
CA ASP A 274 -11.45 22.32 -10.47
C ASP A 274 -12.74 22.73 -11.17
N MET A 275 -12.69 23.81 -11.95
CA MET A 275 -13.81 24.30 -12.76
C MET A 275 -13.46 24.22 -14.26
N ASP A 276 -13.05 23.05 -14.73
CA ASP A 276 -12.73 22.80 -16.14
C ASP A 276 -13.92 22.15 -16.86
N GLN A 277 -14.39 22.80 -17.93
CA GLN A 277 -15.50 22.36 -18.79
C GLN A 277 -15.03 21.95 -20.20
N THR A 278 -13.76 21.57 -20.34
CA THR A 278 -13.24 20.98 -21.58
C THR A 278 -13.49 19.47 -21.63
N GLU A 279 -13.17 18.83 -22.75
CA GLU A 279 -13.30 17.37 -22.89
C GLU A 279 -12.29 16.63 -21.99
N TRP A 280 -12.78 15.64 -21.25
CA TRP A 280 -12.02 14.72 -20.40
C TRP A 280 -12.35 13.26 -20.76
N GLU A 281 -11.34 12.39 -20.70
CA GLU A 281 -11.51 10.94 -20.79
C GLU A 281 -11.55 10.30 -19.40
N ILE A 282 -12.56 9.49 -19.09
CA ILE A 282 -12.57 8.66 -17.87
C ILE A 282 -12.34 7.21 -18.26
N VAL A 283 -11.27 6.62 -17.73
CA VAL A 283 -10.91 5.22 -17.92
C VAL A 283 -11.32 4.40 -16.70
N TYR A 284 -12.13 3.38 -16.94
CA TYR A 284 -12.54 2.42 -15.93
C TYR A 284 -11.83 1.08 -16.14
N LYS A 285 -11.27 0.52 -15.08
CA LYS A 285 -10.87 -0.89 -15.03
C LYS A 285 -12.02 -1.69 -14.42
N LEU A 286 -12.60 -2.59 -15.22
CA LEU A 286 -13.71 -3.46 -14.83
C LEU A 286 -13.45 -4.90 -15.29
N SER A 287 -13.38 -5.80 -14.33
CA SER A 287 -13.07 -7.22 -14.49
C SER A 287 -11.82 -7.44 -15.33
N GLY A 288 -10.74 -6.72 -14.98
CA GLY A 288 -9.45 -6.76 -15.67
C GLY A 288 -9.42 -6.12 -17.07
N LYS A 289 -10.52 -5.50 -17.53
CA LYS A 289 -10.61 -4.86 -18.84
C LYS A 289 -10.73 -3.35 -18.67
N LEU A 290 -10.12 -2.62 -19.61
CA LEU A 290 -10.22 -1.16 -19.67
C LEU A 290 -11.38 -0.72 -20.56
N TRP A 291 -12.08 0.30 -20.09
CA TRP A 291 -13.20 0.98 -20.75
C TRP A 291 -12.98 2.47 -20.66
N SER A 292 -13.42 3.23 -21.65
CA SER A 292 -13.29 4.68 -21.68
C SER A 292 -14.61 5.34 -22.01
N CYS A 293 -14.93 6.45 -21.35
CA CYS A 293 -15.96 7.38 -21.81
C CYS A 293 -15.38 8.80 -21.89
N LYS A 294 -16.08 9.67 -22.61
CA LYS A 294 -15.76 11.11 -22.67
C LYS A 294 -16.83 11.92 -21.94
N GLN A 295 -16.42 13.01 -21.30
CA GLN A 295 -17.31 14.00 -20.69
C GLN A 295 -16.76 15.40 -20.90
N ASN A 296 -17.62 16.42 -20.88
CA ASN A 296 -17.24 17.81 -21.16
C ASN A 296 -16.91 18.60 -19.88
N HIS A 297 -16.35 17.93 -18.87
CA HIS A 297 -15.93 18.55 -17.62
C HIS A 297 -14.93 17.66 -16.88
N THR A 298 -14.15 18.24 -15.99
CA THR A 298 -13.28 17.51 -15.06
C THR A 298 -14.09 16.64 -14.09
N PRO A 299 -13.64 15.41 -13.76
CA PRO A 299 -14.26 14.64 -12.69
C PRO A 299 -13.90 15.14 -11.28
N PHE A 300 -12.94 16.08 -11.17
CA PHE A 300 -12.42 16.60 -9.91
C PHE A 300 -13.16 17.88 -9.49
N ASP A 301 -14.48 17.81 -9.44
CA ASP A 301 -15.38 18.96 -9.27
C ASP A 301 -16.19 18.90 -7.95
N VAL A 302 -15.65 18.20 -6.94
CA VAL A 302 -16.25 18.01 -5.62
C VAL A 302 -15.86 19.17 -4.70
N VAL A 303 -16.81 20.07 -4.44
CA VAL A 303 -16.58 21.29 -3.64
C VAL A 303 -16.52 20.98 -2.15
N ALA A 304 -17.29 19.99 -1.70
CA ALA A 304 -17.30 19.50 -0.33
C ALA A 304 -17.65 18.01 -0.30
N TRP A 305 -17.23 17.34 0.76
CA TRP A 305 -17.53 15.93 0.97
C TRP A 305 -17.50 15.57 2.47
N ASP A 306 -18.23 14.53 2.86
CA ASP A 306 -18.18 13.93 4.20
C ASP A 306 -18.27 12.41 4.13
N GLY A 307 -17.62 11.69 5.05
CA GLY A 307 -17.63 10.22 5.05
C GLY A 307 -16.35 9.59 5.58
N ASN A 308 -16.21 8.28 5.36
CA ASN A 308 -15.08 7.47 5.81
C ASN A 308 -14.52 6.51 4.73
N TYR A 309 -14.99 6.64 3.49
CA TYR A 309 -14.41 5.97 2.32
C TYR A 309 -13.60 6.99 1.52
N VAL A 310 -12.38 7.28 2.00
CA VAL A 310 -11.55 8.43 1.59
C VAL A 310 -10.13 7.93 1.31
N PRO A 311 -9.47 8.36 0.22
CA PRO A 311 -8.10 7.97 -0.07
C PRO A 311 -7.15 8.56 0.99
N PHE A 312 -6.02 7.89 1.24
CA PHE A 312 -5.10 8.30 2.30
C PHE A 312 -3.66 7.97 1.96
N LYS A 313 -2.72 8.60 2.67
CA LYS A 313 -1.29 8.30 2.64
C LYS A 313 -0.72 8.02 4.03
N TYR A 314 0.42 7.35 4.07
CA TYR A 314 1.16 7.04 5.29
C TYR A 314 2.67 6.98 5.02
N ALA A 315 3.49 7.44 5.96
CA ALA A 315 4.95 7.48 5.81
C ALA A 315 5.63 6.38 6.63
N ALA A 316 6.52 5.61 6.00
CA ALA A 316 7.24 4.50 6.63
C ALA A 316 8.07 4.95 7.85
N GLU A 317 8.59 6.17 7.83
CA GLU A 317 9.36 6.77 8.93
C GLU A 317 8.56 6.93 10.24
N LYS A 318 7.22 6.95 10.15
CA LYS A 318 6.32 7.03 11.32
C LYS A 318 6.06 5.66 11.96
N PHE A 319 6.51 4.56 11.34
CA PHE A 319 6.25 3.22 11.83
C PHE A 319 6.99 2.94 13.14
N VAL A 320 6.23 2.54 14.16
CA VAL A 320 6.74 2.19 15.49
C VAL A 320 7.09 0.70 15.50
N ASN A 321 8.37 0.39 15.26
CA ASN A 321 8.87 -0.98 15.29
C ASN A 321 8.66 -1.65 16.65
N ALA A 322 8.30 -2.93 16.61
CA ALA A 322 8.45 -3.84 17.72
C ALA A 322 9.43 -4.96 17.35
N ALA A 323 10.13 -5.49 18.34
CA ALA A 323 11.10 -6.56 18.20
C ALA A 323 11.28 -7.29 19.53
N PHE A 324 11.80 -8.51 19.49
CA PHE A 324 12.25 -9.18 20.71
C PHE A 324 13.53 -8.52 21.24
N THR A 325 13.51 -8.19 22.53
CA THR A 325 14.60 -7.46 23.17
C THR A 325 15.66 -8.36 23.80
N ASP A 326 15.31 -9.60 24.16
CA ASP A 326 16.18 -10.54 24.89
C ASP A 326 16.69 -11.69 24.02
N LYS A 327 15.81 -12.57 23.54
CA LYS A 327 16.17 -13.77 22.75
C LYS A 327 15.18 -13.99 21.62
N ASP A 328 15.58 -14.86 20.69
CA ASP A 328 14.83 -15.26 19.51
C ASP A 328 14.56 -14.13 18.52
N GLN A 329 13.94 -14.50 17.41
CA GLN A 329 13.50 -13.61 16.35
C GLN A 329 11.97 -13.60 16.34
N ALA A 330 11.36 -12.41 16.26
CA ALA A 330 9.93 -12.28 16.06
C ALA A 330 9.55 -12.60 14.61
N ASP A 331 8.37 -13.19 14.42
CA ASP A 331 7.79 -13.40 13.09
C ASP A 331 7.61 -12.07 12.35
N PRO A 332 7.75 -12.06 11.01
CA PRO A 332 7.70 -10.82 10.23
C PRO A 332 6.34 -10.10 10.28
N SER A 333 5.27 -10.76 10.73
CA SER A 333 3.97 -10.14 10.97
C SER A 333 4.01 -8.99 11.97
N ILE A 334 5.06 -8.90 12.80
CA ILE A 334 5.31 -7.74 13.67
C ILE A 334 5.63 -6.45 12.89
N TYR A 335 5.87 -6.54 11.58
CA TYR A 335 6.12 -5.41 10.68
C TYR A 335 4.90 -5.00 9.86
N THR A 336 3.72 -5.57 10.11
CA THR A 336 2.49 -5.25 9.38
C THR A 336 2.06 -3.81 9.61
N VAL A 337 1.85 -3.10 8.51
CA VAL A 337 1.35 -1.72 8.45
C VAL A 337 -0.16 -1.75 8.19
N LEU A 338 -0.58 -2.49 7.17
CA LEU A 338 -1.97 -2.68 6.78
C LEU A 338 -2.23 -4.16 6.49
N THR A 339 -3.42 -4.64 6.82
CA THR A 339 -3.90 -5.99 6.55
C THR A 339 -5.22 -5.93 5.78
N ALA A 340 -5.50 -6.95 4.98
CA ALA A 340 -6.77 -7.16 4.31
C ALA A 340 -7.35 -8.50 4.71
N LYS A 341 -8.61 -8.54 5.17
CA LYS A 341 -9.27 -9.79 5.57
C LYS A 341 -9.59 -10.67 4.35
N SER A 342 -9.40 -11.98 4.47
CA SER A 342 -9.91 -12.96 3.50
C SER A 342 -11.32 -13.45 3.88
N ARG A 343 -11.86 -14.37 3.08
CA ARG A 343 -13.09 -15.11 3.41
C ARG A 343 -12.88 -16.15 4.51
N ILE A 344 -11.64 -16.55 4.77
CA ILE A 344 -11.29 -17.53 5.80
C ILE A 344 -11.07 -16.75 7.11
N PRO A 345 -11.92 -16.94 8.14
CA PRO A 345 -11.78 -16.21 9.40
C PRO A 345 -10.40 -16.43 10.03
N GLY A 346 -9.75 -15.34 10.44
CA GLY A 346 -8.42 -15.37 11.06
C GLY A 346 -7.25 -15.48 10.08
N VAL A 347 -7.51 -15.61 8.77
CA VAL A 347 -6.47 -15.62 7.73
C VAL A 347 -6.59 -14.33 6.89
N PRO A 348 -5.57 -13.47 6.84
CA PRO A 348 -5.60 -12.29 5.98
C PRO A 348 -5.49 -12.72 4.51
N ALA A 349 -6.15 -12.01 3.60
CA ALA A 349 -5.94 -12.17 2.17
C ALA A 349 -4.53 -11.70 1.80
N ALA A 350 -4.13 -10.55 2.35
CA ALA A 350 -2.77 -10.04 2.25
C ALA A 350 -2.43 -9.14 3.44
N ASP A 351 -1.15 -9.14 3.81
CA ASP A 351 -0.54 -8.17 4.72
C ASP A 351 0.50 -7.34 3.94
N PHE A 352 0.51 -6.04 4.22
CA PHE A 352 1.53 -5.11 3.74
C PHE A 352 2.45 -4.73 4.91
N MET A 353 3.76 -4.95 4.73
CA MET A 353 4.77 -4.75 5.76
C MET A 353 5.86 -3.80 5.31
N PHE A 354 6.44 -3.07 6.26
CA PHE A 354 7.68 -2.31 6.03
C PHE A 354 8.86 -2.88 6.83
N PHE A 355 10.01 -2.99 6.18
CA PHE A 355 11.29 -3.27 6.84
C PHE A 355 12.06 -1.96 7.02
N THR A 356 11.81 -1.28 8.13
CA THR A 356 12.41 0.01 8.48
C THR A 356 13.66 -0.16 9.39
N PRO A 357 14.47 0.90 9.58
CA PRO A 357 15.59 0.86 10.50
C PRO A 357 15.16 0.47 11.93
N LYS A 358 15.90 -0.45 12.56
CA LYS A 358 15.59 -0.92 13.92
C LYS A 358 16.83 -1.39 14.68
N TRP A 359 16.68 -1.53 16.00
CA TRP A 359 17.68 -2.16 16.85
C TRP A 359 17.56 -3.68 16.80
N LEU A 360 18.69 -4.36 16.63
CA LEU A 360 18.84 -5.79 16.89
C LEU A 360 19.62 -5.96 18.20
N SER A 361 18.92 -6.33 19.28
CA SER A 361 19.49 -6.51 20.61
C SER A 361 19.48 -7.97 21.09
N ALA A 362 18.69 -8.85 20.46
CA ALA A 362 18.54 -10.24 20.89
C ALA A 362 19.89 -10.95 21.07
N THR A 363 20.13 -11.49 22.26
CA THR A 363 21.32 -12.22 22.68
C THR A 363 21.18 -13.70 22.36
N ASN A 364 22.30 -14.41 22.17
CA ASN A 364 22.31 -15.86 21.91
C ASN A 364 21.30 -16.30 20.83
N THR A 365 21.22 -15.53 19.74
CA THR A 365 20.16 -15.64 18.73
C THR A 365 20.77 -15.55 17.34
N PHE A 366 20.35 -16.44 16.44
CA PHE A 366 20.54 -16.30 15.01
C PHE A 366 19.66 -15.15 14.50
N ARG A 367 20.26 -14.01 14.17
CA ARG A 367 19.54 -12.76 13.84
C ARG A 367 19.08 -12.59 12.39
N PRO A 368 19.70 -13.21 11.36
CA PRO A 368 19.10 -13.22 10.02
C PRO A 368 17.73 -13.90 10.03
N PRO A 369 16.86 -13.67 9.03
CA PRO A 369 15.63 -14.43 8.87
C PRO A 369 15.89 -15.94 8.96
N TYR A 370 15.14 -16.62 9.84
CA TYR A 370 15.24 -18.07 9.98
C TYR A 370 14.84 -18.79 8.67
N TYR A 371 15.46 -19.95 8.42
CA TYR A 371 15.04 -20.83 7.32
C TYR A 371 13.58 -21.22 7.50
N HIS A 372 12.75 -21.04 6.47
CA HIS A 372 11.32 -21.24 6.64
C HIS A 372 10.60 -21.72 5.39
N ARG A 373 9.42 -22.29 5.65
CA ARG A 373 8.37 -22.66 4.68
C ARG A 373 7.05 -22.22 5.27
N ASN A 374 6.27 -21.41 4.57
CA ASN A 374 4.98 -20.93 5.08
C ASN A 374 3.88 -21.10 4.04
N MET A 375 2.62 -20.96 4.46
CA MET A 375 1.47 -21.06 3.55
C MET A 375 1.31 -19.85 2.62
N ALA A 376 2.02 -18.76 2.90
CA ALA A 376 1.88 -17.51 2.16
C ALA A 376 2.81 -17.51 0.94
N THR A 377 2.39 -16.82 -0.11
CA THR A 377 3.29 -16.32 -1.14
C THR A 377 3.89 -15.01 -0.64
N GLU A 378 5.21 -14.88 -0.66
CA GLU A 378 5.89 -13.65 -0.25
C GLU A 378 6.40 -12.89 -1.47
N VAL A 379 5.93 -11.65 -1.63
CA VAL A 379 6.43 -10.73 -2.66
C VAL A 379 7.16 -9.59 -1.98
N VAL A 380 8.49 -9.59 -2.04
CA VAL A 380 9.35 -8.61 -1.35
C VAL A 380 9.90 -7.61 -2.36
N GLY A 381 9.80 -6.32 -2.07
CA GLY A 381 10.39 -5.26 -2.89
C GLY A 381 11.28 -4.33 -2.08
N VAL A 382 12.05 -3.50 -2.80
CA VAL A 382 12.96 -2.51 -2.22
C VAL A 382 12.63 -1.14 -2.79
N VAL A 383 12.37 -0.18 -1.90
CA VAL A 383 12.10 1.21 -2.28
C VAL A 383 13.41 1.94 -2.54
N TYR A 384 14.34 1.87 -1.59
CA TYR A 384 15.67 2.46 -1.70
C TYR A 384 16.66 1.73 -0.77
N GLY A 385 17.94 1.99 -1.00
CA GLY A 385 19.04 1.36 -0.26
C GLY A 385 19.42 -0.01 -0.82
N GLU A 386 20.45 -0.59 -0.22
CA GLU A 386 21.02 -1.88 -0.62
C GLU A 386 20.35 -3.03 0.14
N TYR A 387 19.88 -4.05 -0.59
CA TYR A 387 19.41 -5.28 0.01
C TYR A 387 20.58 -6.11 0.53
N LYS A 388 20.53 -6.52 1.81
CA LYS A 388 21.62 -7.25 2.47
C LYS A 388 21.41 -8.77 2.56
N GLY A 389 20.27 -9.29 2.08
CA GLY A 389 20.06 -10.74 2.05
C GLY A 389 20.93 -11.38 0.98
N THR A 390 21.34 -12.62 1.20
CA THR A 390 22.35 -13.28 0.34
C THR A 390 21.75 -14.29 -0.64
N SER A 391 20.47 -14.63 -0.48
CA SER A 391 19.81 -15.68 -1.29
C SER A 391 19.22 -15.21 -2.62
N ARG A 392 19.25 -13.91 -2.92
CA ARG A 392 18.68 -13.35 -4.14
C ARG A 392 19.31 -12.01 -4.53
N ASN A 393 19.32 -11.72 -5.83
CA ASN A 393 19.83 -10.46 -6.39
C ASN A 393 18.73 -9.39 -6.45
N LEU A 394 18.24 -8.96 -5.28
CA LEU A 394 17.17 -7.97 -5.17
C LEU A 394 17.74 -6.56 -5.03
N GLU A 395 17.19 -5.60 -5.78
CA GLU A 395 17.62 -4.20 -5.77
C GLU A 395 16.43 -3.24 -5.73
N ALA A 396 16.69 -1.95 -5.48
CA ALA A 396 15.66 -0.91 -5.49
C ALA A 396 14.95 -0.83 -6.85
N GLY A 397 13.62 -0.93 -6.85
CA GLY A 397 12.83 -1.03 -8.08
C GLY A 397 12.58 -2.47 -8.57
N GLY A 398 13.18 -3.47 -7.93
CA GLY A 398 12.94 -4.90 -8.19
C GLY A 398 11.88 -5.51 -7.29
N LEU A 399 11.57 -6.79 -7.53
CA LEU A 399 10.71 -7.63 -6.69
C LEU A 399 11.31 -9.02 -6.58
N SER A 400 11.11 -9.69 -5.46
CA SER A 400 11.31 -11.15 -5.37
C SER A 400 10.00 -11.82 -5.01
N PHE A 401 9.85 -13.08 -5.42
CA PHE A 401 8.68 -13.90 -5.20
C PHE A 401 9.14 -15.23 -4.62
N GLN A 402 8.51 -15.63 -3.52
CA GLN A 402 8.61 -16.97 -2.94
C GLN A 402 7.22 -17.58 -2.97
N SER A 403 7.06 -18.67 -3.73
CA SER A 403 5.77 -19.37 -3.77
C SER A 403 5.43 -20.00 -2.42
N SER A 404 4.13 -20.01 -2.12
CA SER A 404 3.57 -20.75 -0.99
C SER A 404 4.15 -22.16 -0.83
N TYR A 405 4.47 -22.51 0.42
CA TYR A 405 5.11 -23.72 0.94
C TYR A 405 6.54 -24.01 0.46
N MET A 406 7.12 -23.16 -0.39
CA MET A 406 8.48 -23.37 -0.88
C MET A 406 9.53 -22.95 0.15
N PRO A 407 10.60 -23.76 0.31
CA PRO A 407 11.66 -23.46 1.27
C PRO A 407 12.51 -22.29 0.81
N HIS A 408 12.88 -21.43 1.77
CA HIS A 408 13.85 -20.38 1.56
C HIS A 408 14.54 -19.99 2.88
N GLY A 409 15.55 -19.14 2.77
CA GLY A 409 16.39 -18.68 3.88
C GLY A 409 17.63 -17.96 3.36
N GLU A 410 18.66 -17.89 4.18
CA GLU A 410 19.96 -17.30 3.82
C GLU A 410 20.97 -18.35 3.34
N THR A 411 22.07 -17.92 2.74
CA THR A 411 23.14 -18.84 2.29
C THR A 411 23.92 -19.44 3.46
N HIS A 412 24.69 -20.51 3.18
CA HIS A 412 25.58 -21.13 4.16
C HIS A 412 26.62 -20.13 4.72
N GLU A 413 27.19 -19.27 3.87
CA GLU A 413 28.10 -18.19 4.28
C GLU A 413 27.45 -17.23 5.29
N ALA A 414 26.21 -16.80 5.04
CA ALA A 414 25.48 -15.95 5.96
C ALA A 414 25.19 -16.67 7.28
N PHE A 415 24.92 -17.98 7.23
CA PHE A 415 24.77 -18.81 8.42
C PHE A 415 26.06 -18.87 9.26
N GLU A 416 27.20 -19.18 8.63
CA GLU A 416 28.50 -19.24 9.31
C GLU A 416 28.85 -17.89 9.93
N HIS A 417 28.68 -16.80 9.18
CA HIS A 417 28.93 -15.46 9.68
C HIS A 417 28.06 -15.14 10.91
N ALA A 418 26.75 -15.40 10.84
CA ALA A 418 25.83 -15.07 11.92
C ALA A 418 25.98 -15.96 13.17
N THR A 419 26.50 -17.18 13.04
CA THR A 419 26.68 -18.12 14.16
C THR A 419 28.04 -18.01 14.84
N THR A 420 29.03 -17.40 14.20
CA THR A 420 30.40 -17.23 14.74
C THR A 420 30.73 -15.80 15.15
N SER A 421 29.98 -14.81 14.66
CA SER A 421 30.20 -13.40 14.99
C SER A 421 29.81 -13.07 16.43
N GLU A 422 30.55 -12.12 17.02
CA GLU A 422 30.22 -11.58 18.33
C GLU A 422 28.89 -10.80 18.30
N VAL A 423 27.94 -11.20 19.14
CA VAL A 423 26.60 -10.62 19.17
C VAL A 423 26.58 -9.36 20.04
N LYS A 424 26.52 -8.18 19.40
CA LYS A 424 26.34 -6.86 20.07
C LYS A 424 25.05 -6.18 19.65
N ALA A 425 24.54 -5.27 20.47
CA ALA A 425 23.42 -4.42 20.07
C ALA A 425 23.84 -3.55 18.88
N GLN A 426 23.06 -3.59 17.81
CA GLN A 426 23.35 -2.83 16.59
C GLN A 426 22.08 -2.28 15.97
N ARG A 427 22.17 -1.11 15.36
CA ARG A 427 21.09 -0.53 14.57
C ARG A 427 21.29 -0.90 13.12
N VAL A 428 20.29 -1.54 12.51
CA VAL A 428 20.34 -2.07 11.15
C VAL A 428 19.28 -1.40 10.27
N GLY A 429 19.46 -1.49 8.96
CA GLY A 429 18.52 -0.97 7.97
C GLY A 429 18.62 0.55 7.74
N GLU A 430 19.63 1.23 8.29
CA GLU A 430 19.88 2.65 8.01
C GLU A 430 20.06 2.89 6.51
N GLY A 431 19.33 3.88 5.98
CA GLY A 431 19.34 4.20 4.54
C GLY A 431 18.66 3.15 3.64
N PHE A 432 17.95 2.17 4.21
CA PHE A 432 17.24 1.12 3.47
C PHE A 432 15.76 1.12 3.82
N LEU A 433 14.92 0.84 2.81
CA LEU A 433 13.52 0.54 3.00
C LEU A 433 13.09 -0.60 2.08
N GLY A 434 12.83 -1.75 2.71
CA GLY A 434 12.16 -2.87 2.07
C GLY A 434 10.68 -2.90 2.44
N PHE A 435 9.89 -3.64 1.66
CA PHE A 435 8.51 -3.95 1.99
C PHE A 435 8.17 -5.38 1.57
N MET A 436 7.07 -5.91 2.09
CA MET A 436 6.53 -7.20 1.67
C MET A 436 5.02 -7.09 1.45
N PHE A 437 4.57 -7.64 0.33
CA PHE A 437 3.20 -8.10 0.16
C PHE A 437 3.18 -9.59 0.52
N GLN A 438 2.74 -9.92 1.72
CA GLN A 438 2.55 -11.31 2.14
C GLN A 438 1.12 -11.72 1.80
N ILE A 439 0.95 -12.70 0.92
CA ILE A 439 -0.35 -13.09 0.38
C ILE A 439 -0.65 -14.53 0.84
N SER A 440 -1.68 -14.75 1.65
CA SER A 440 -1.89 -16.02 2.38
C SER A 440 -2.44 -17.18 1.53
N THR A 441 -1.97 -17.33 0.29
CA THR A 441 -2.37 -18.39 -0.63
C THR A 441 -1.34 -18.59 -1.75
N HIS A 442 -1.59 -19.56 -2.63
CA HIS A 442 -0.87 -19.73 -3.89
C HIS A 442 -1.20 -18.59 -4.85
N CYS A 443 -0.18 -17.97 -5.42
CA CYS A 443 -0.35 -16.95 -6.46
C CYS A 443 0.14 -17.46 -7.82
N ALA A 444 -0.50 -17.00 -8.88
CA ALA A 444 -0.04 -17.18 -10.24
C ALA A 444 0.79 -15.97 -10.68
N VAL A 445 1.82 -16.23 -11.49
CA VAL A 445 2.72 -15.23 -12.08
C VAL A 445 2.29 -14.99 -13.52
N THR A 446 2.27 -13.74 -13.97
CA THR A 446 1.81 -13.41 -15.33
C THR A 446 2.87 -13.75 -16.40
N GLN A 447 2.43 -14.01 -17.62
CA GLN A 447 3.33 -14.14 -18.77
C GLN A 447 4.19 -12.88 -18.98
N TYR A 448 3.66 -11.68 -18.68
CA TYR A 448 4.46 -10.47 -18.71
C TYR A 448 5.68 -10.60 -17.78
N ALA A 449 5.46 -10.99 -16.52
CA ALA A 449 6.52 -11.11 -15.55
C ALA A 449 7.54 -12.21 -15.93
N LEU A 450 7.06 -13.34 -16.44
CA LEU A 450 7.90 -14.49 -16.81
C LEU A 450 8.72 -14.26 -18.08
N GLU A 451 8.13 -13.65 -19.11
CA GLU A 451 8.71 -13.68 -20.46
C GLU A 451 9.07 -12.30 -21.00
N ARG A 452 8.36 -11.24 -20.56
CA ARG A 452 8.42 -9.91 -21.20
C ARG A 452 8.95 -8.81 -20.29
N SER A 453 9.19 -9.08 -19.01
CA SER A 453 9.75 -8.12 -18.06
C SER A 453 11.19 -7.72 -18.42
N GLY A 454 11.94 -8.63 -19.04
CA GLY A 454 13.35 -8.44 -19.44
C GLY A 454 14.33 -8.33 -18.28
N VAL A 455 13.86 -8.51 -17.04
CA VAL A 455 14.64 -8.34 -15.80
C VAL A 455 14.47 -9.49 -14.83
N LEU A 456 13.80 -10.58 -15.23
CA LEU A 456 13.68 -11.79 -14.44
C LEU A 456 15.03 -12.52 -14.35
N GLU A 457 15.39 -12.89 -13.13
CA GLU A 457 16.50 -13.73 -12.76
C GLU A 457 15.96 -14.86 -11.87
N VAL A 458 16.19 -16.10 -12.30
CA VAL A 458 15.84 -17.28 -11.51
C VAL A 458 17.07 -17.65 -10.68
N PRO A 459 16.99 -17.65 -9.33
CA PRO A 459 18.10 -18.08 -8.50
C PRO A 459 18.55 -19.50 -8.89
N PRO A 460 19.86 -19.73 -9.10
CA PRO A 460 20.34 -21.04 -9.53
C PRO A 460 20.14 -22.07 -8.41
N ALA A 461 19.82 -23.31 -8.78
CA ALA A 461 19.70 -24.40 -7.81
C ALA A 461 21.00 -24.59 -7.00
N SER A 462 22.15 -24.32 -7.63
CA SER A 462 23.48 -24.41 -7.01
C SER A 462 23.73 -23.43 -5.87
N LEU A 463 22.83 -22.47 -5.63
CA LEU A 463 22.87 -21.60 -4.45
C LEU A 463 22.96 -22.42 -3.15
N TRP A 464 22.32 -23.59 -3.13
CA TRP A 464 22.22 -24.44 -1.95
C TRP A 464 23.32 -25.52 -1.86
N ASP A 465 24.14 -25.70 -2.90
CA ASP A 465 25.18 -26.75 -2.94
C ASP A 465 26.28 -26.55 -1.87
N SER A 466 26.42 -25.31 -1.37
CA SER A 466 27.37 -24.98 -0.30
C SER A 466 26.91 -25.42 1.10
N MET A 467 25.64 -25.81 1.28
CA MET A 467 25.09 -26.18 2.58
C MET A 467 25.79 -27.42 3.16
N ARG A 468 26.03 -27.40 4.48
CA ARG A 468 26.71 -28.48 5.20
C ARG A 468 25.84 -29.07 6.30
N GLY A 469 25.87 -30.41 6.42
CA GLY A 469 25.27 -31.14 7.53
C GLY A 469 26.20 -31.19 8.74
N HIS A 470 26.41 -30.07 9.43
CA HIS A 470 27.36 -29.95 10.55
C HIS A 470 27.16 -31.02 11.63
N PHE A 471 25.94 -31.54 11.83
CA PHE A 471 25.64 -32.65 12.75
C PHE A 471 26.52 -33.89 12.54
N PHE A 472 26.90 -34.20 11.29
CA PHE A 472 27.73 -35.36 10.97
C PHE A 472 29.16 -35.26 11.51
N GLU A 473 29.62 -34.05 11.83
CA GLU A 473 30.95 -33.78 12.39
C GLU A 473 31.02 -34.10 13.90
N HIS A 474 29.86 -34.21 14.56
CA HIS A 474 29.75 -34.38 16.01
C HIS A 474 29.34 -35.80 16.44
N VAL A 475 29.30 -36.79 15.53
CA VAL A 475 28.77 -38.14 15.84
C VAL A 475 29.45 -38.80 17.04
N ASP A 476 30.78 -38.65 17.19
CA ASP A 476 31.52 -39.20 18.32
C ASP A 476 31.15 -38.55 19.67
N GLU A 477 31.03 -37.22 19.68
CA GLU A 477 30.58 -36.43 20.84
C GLU A 477 29.14 -36.81 21.23
N ILE A 478 28.25 -36.91 20.24
CA ILE A 478 26.86 -37.32 20.43
C ILE A 478 26.79 -38.75 20.99
N ASN A 479 27.61 -39.67 20.49
CA ASN A 479 27.65 -41.04 20.99
C ASN A 479 28.14 -41.14 22.43
N GLU A 480 29.01 -40.22 22.87
CA GLU A 480 29.37 -40.10 24.27
C GLU A 480 28.20 -39.63 25.14
N ASP A 481 27.45 -38.62 24.69
CA ASP A 481 26.24 -38.16 25.39
C ASP A 481 25.16 -39.24 25.47
N LEU A 482 24.96 -40.01 24.39
CA LEU A 482 24.02 -41.13 24.36
C LEU A 482 24.46 -42.26 25.31
N ARG A 483 25.75 -42.60 25.32
CA ARG A 483 26.32 -43.61 26.23
C ARG A 483 26.07 -43.24 27.69
N ARG A 484 26.30 -41.98 28.07
CA ARG A 484 26.06 -41.48 29.44
C ARG A 484 24.60 -41.63 29.88
N ARG A 485 23.66 -41.61 28.94
CA ARG A 485 22.22 -41.76 29.20
C ARG A 485 21.69 -43.17 28.97
N GLY A 486 22.55 -44.13 28.61
CA GLY A 486 22.13 -45.51 28.29
C GLY A 486 21.27 -45.60 27.03
N LEU A 487 21.38 -44.63 26.11
CA LEU A 487 20.62 -44.58 24.86
C LEU A 487 21.37 -45.30 23.71
N PRO A 488 20.66 -45.77 22.67
CA PRO A 488 21.28 -46.39 21.51
C PRO A 488 22.26 -45.43 20.81
N LEU A 489 23.44 -45.93 20.45
CA LEU A 489 24.46 -45.16 19.72
C LEU A 489 24.05 -44.96 18.25
N LEU A 490 24.41 -43.82 17.68
CA LEU A 490 24.35 -43.56 16.25
C LEU A 490 25.48 -44.30 15.54
N GLY A 491 25.19 -44.84 14.35
CA GLY A 491 26.22 -45.47 13.52
C GLY A 491 27.18 -44.44 12.95
N ASN A 492 28.47 -44.78 12.86
CA ASN A 492 29.45 -43.93 12.18
C ASN A 492 29.08 -43.86 10.69
N SER A 493 28.78 -42.66 10.20
CA SER A 493 28.59 -42.36 8.78
C SER A 493 29.93 -42.32 8.05
N THR A 494 30.66 -43.44 8.07
CA THR A 494 31.72 -43.75 7.10
C THR A 494 31.40 -45.06 6.41
N ARG A 495 30.22 -45.14 5.78
CA ARG A 495 29.90 -46.09 4.69
C ARG A 495 28.86 -45.45 3.79
N GLY A 496 29.31 -45.03 2.60
CA GLY A 496 28.51 -44.41 1.54
C GLY A 496 29.40 -43.53 0.69
#